data_AF-A0A484KWG1-F1
#
_entry.id   AF-A0A484KWG1-F1
#
_cell.length_a   1.000
_cell.length_b   1.000
_cell.length_c   1.000
_cell.angle_alpha   90.00
_cell.angle_beta   90.00
_cell.angle_gamma   90.00
#
_symmetry.space_group_name_H-M   'P 1'
#
loop_
_entity.id
_entity.type
_entity.pdbx_description
1 polymer ?
#
loop_
_entity_poly.entity_id
_entity_poly.type
_entity_poly.pdbx_seq_one_letter_code
_entity_poly.pdbx_strand_id
1 'polypeptide(L)'
;MTSGSTSSAITKDTTVIQLHAKTHFPIKLVTTNFSIWQRQVRSTLIGLDLLGYIDGTMPTPPTIIDGAANPCHSIWFRQDQSIVGALLGSCSDLVQPIISNVDTARAAWTSLHSAFASASRGRVLSLKSHLGKNPRGNRSIEDYLFDMRSIANELALIQNPISEQDLVVHVLNQVGDEYDAIASAALLRPTSIAFTELGDILKDHERKLKTSDDAKSTLVATANYTQHRTSGRSSPVRRDAPSASSSHYRRGRQAGGGGARFTRQQSTNCHFCDIPGHDVKECRKLTRFLRNHGVSSSPSAHNTMVSSTAGQQWLFDSGSENGGEAPHRG
;
A
#
# COMPACT_ATOMS: atom_id res chain seq x y z
N MET A 1 -30.01 37.28 28.14
CA MET A 1 -31.16 36.38 27.88
C MET A 1 -30.61 34.97 27.80
N THR A 2 -30.70 34.22 28.89
CA THR A 2 -30.23 32.84 28.99
C THR A 2 -31.26 31.92 28.36
N SER A 3 -30.95 31.40 27.17
CA SER A 3 -31.74 30.38 26.49
C SER A 3 -31.65 29.08 27.29
N GLY A 4 -32.62 28.85 28.18
CA GLY A 4 -32.77 27.58 28.88
C GLY A 4 -33.25 26.52 27.88
N SER A 5 -32.37 25.62 27.48
CA SER A 5 -32.76 24.37 26.84
C SER A 5 -33.67 23.61 27.80
N THR A 6 -34.93 23.48 27.46
CA THR A 6 -35.90 22.63 28.16
C THR A 6 -35.46 21.18 28.01
N SER A 7 -34.69 20.67 28.98
CA SER A 7 -34.49 19.23 29.13
C SER A 7 -35.83 18.62 29.53
N SER A 8 -36.34 17.69 28.73
CA SER A 8 -37.55 16.93 29.03
C SER A 8 -37.34 16.17 30.34
N ALA A 9 -37.79 16.74 31.45
CA ALA A 9 -37.66 16.13 32.77
C ALA A 9 -38.57 14.90 32.84
N ILE A 10 -38.00 13.75 33.22
CA ILE A 10 -38.79 12.54 33.49
C ILE A 10 -39.68 12.81 34.68
N THR A 11 -40.96 12.49 34.52
CA THR A 11 -41.99 12.59 35.54
C THR A 11 -42.51 11.21 35.89
N LYS A 12 -43.33 11.12 36.94
CA LYS A 12 -43.97 9.86 37.34
C LYS A 12 -44.91 9.30 36.27
N ASP A 13 -45.41 10.16 35.38
CA ASP A 13 -46.36 9.81 34.32
C ASP A 13 -45.66 9.54 32.98
N THR A 14 -44.33 9.68 32.92
CA THR A 14 -43.56 9.40 31.71
C THR A 14 -43.69 7.92 31.32
N THR A 15 -44.15 7.67 30.10
CA THR A 15 -44.30 6.32 29.55
C THR A 15 -42.98 5.83 28.98
N VAL A 16 -42.67 4.54 29.19
CA VAL A 16 -41.50 3.90 28.58
C VAL A 16 -41.82 3.56 27.13
N ILE A 17 -41.06 4.14 26.21
CA ILE A 17 -41.15 3.87 24.78
C ILE A 17 -40.44 2.56 24.49
N GLN A 18 -41.17 1.60 23.93
CA GLN A 18 -40.62 0.29 23.56
C GLN A 18 -39.78 0.38 22.29
N LEU A 19 -38.46 0.29 22.44
CA LEU A 19 -37.53 0.22 21.33
C LEU A 19 -37.20 -1.22 20.96
N HIS A 20 -37.35 -1.53 19.68
CA HIS A 20 -36.96 -2.81 19.11
C HIS A 20 -36.01 -2.59 17.95
N ALA A 21 -34.87 -3.29 17.95
CA ALA A 21 -33.83 -3.12 16.93
C ALA A 21 -34.38 -3.27 15.50
N LYS A 22 -35.16 -4.32 15.22
CA LYS A 22 -35.66 -4.61 13.86
C LYS A 22 -36.54 -3.49 13.29
N THR A 23 -37.32 -2.81 14.13
CA THR A 23 -38.26 -1.78 13.68
C THR A 23 -37.67 -0.38 13.77
N HIS A 24 -36.89 -0.09 14.80
CA HIS A 24 -36.39 1.26 15.09
C HIS A 24 -34.95 1.48 14.59
N PHE A 25 -34.13 0.43 14.56
CA PHE A 25 -32.74 0.43 14.09
C PHE A 25 -32.54 -0.62 12.98
N PRO A 26 -33.21 -0.47 11.82
CA PRO A 26 -33.26 -1.51 10.78
C PRO A 26 -31.90 -1.79 10.12
N ILE A 27 -30.96 -0.87 10.22
CA ILE A 27 -29.60 -1.05 9.70
C ILE A 27 -28.80 -1.87 10.71
N LYS A 28 -28.32 -3.04 10.29
CA LYS A 28 -27.39 -3.84 11.09
C LYS A 28 -25.99 -3.21 11.03
N LEU A 29 -25.41 -2.88 12.17
CA LEU A 29 -24.05 -2.33 12.27
C LEU A 29 -23.02 -3.42 11.96
N VAL A 30 -22.21 -3.15 10.96
CA VAL A 30 -21.03 -3.92 10.54
C VAL A 30 -19.82 -2.99 10.51
N THR A 31 -18.62 -3.54 10.27
CA THR A 31 -17.35 -2.81 10.33
C THR A 31 -17.24 -1.62 9.36
N THR A 32 -18.05 -1.58 8.30
CA THR A 32 -17.94 -0.63 7.18
C THR A 32 -19.03 0.43 7.14
N ASN A 33 -20.12 0.32 7.93
CA ASN A 33 -21.31 1.17 7.77
C ASN A 33 -21.64 2.05 8.99
N PHE A 34 -20.67 2.26 9.89
CA PHE A 34 -20.89 2.99 11.14
C PHE A 34 -21.51 4.37 10.95
N SER A 35 -21.08 5.16 9.97
CA SER A 35 -21.61 6.51 9.71
C SER A 35 -23.11 6.50 9.36
N ILE A 36 -23.52 5.56 8.51
CA ILE A 36 -24.92 5.40 8.09
C ILE A 36 -25.76 4.90 9.28
N TRP A 37 -25.27 3.88 9.97
CA TRP A 37 -25.92 3.34 11.17
C TRP A 37 -26.08 4.40 12.26
N GLN A 38 -25.02 5.16 12.55
CA GLN A 38 -25.00 6.21 13.55
C GLN A 38 -26.02 7.29 13.23
N ARG A 39 -26.09 7.72 11.96
CA ARG A 39 -27.08 8.71 11.51
C ARG A 39 -28.50 8.19 11.71
N GLN A 40 -28.77 6.93 11.34
CA GLN A 40 -30.08 6.31 11.53
C GLN A 40 -30.48 6.26 13.00
N VAL A 41 -29.61 5.73 13.88
CA VAL A 41 -29.89 5.61 15.31
C VAL A 41 -30.13 6.98 15.95
N ARG A 42 -29.29 7.98 15.65
CA ARG A 42 -29.50 9.35 16.16
C ARG A 42 -30.83 9.93 15.69
N SER A 43 -31.16 9.78 14.41
CA SER A 43 -32.42 10.30 13.86
C SER A 43 -33.63 9.67 14.56
N THR A 44 -33.61 8.36 14.77
CA THR A 44 -34.68 7.65 15.48
C THR A 44 -34.79 8.13 16.93
N LEU A 45 -33.67 8.25 17.65
CA LEU A 45 -33.68 8.69 19.05
C LEU A 45 -34.12 10.15 19.18
N ILE A 46 -33.77 11.03 18.24
CA ILE A 46 -34.29 12.40 18.20
C ILE A 46 -35.81 12.40 18.00
N GLY A 47 -36.31 11.61 17.06
CA GLY A 47 -37.76 11.52 16.78
C GLY A 47 -38.60 10.96 17.94
N LEU A 48 -37.96 10.25 18.87
CA LEU A 48 -38.59 9.68 20.07
C LEU A 48 -38.28 10.47 21.36
N ASP A 49 -37.55 11.57 21.27
CA ASP A 49 -37.07 12.35 22.43
C ASP A 49 -36.20 11.53 23.41
N LEU A 50 -35.40 10.60 22.88
CA LEU A 50 -34.54 9.68 23.63
C LEU A 50 -33.04 9.94 23.44
N LEU A 51 -32.66 10.99 22.68
CA LEU A 51 -31.24 11.30 22.42
C LEU A 51 -30.47 11.56 23.72
N GLY A 52 -31.13 12.14 24.73
CA GLY A 52 -30.50 12.53 25.98
C GLY A 52 -29.86 11.40 26.79
N TYR A 53 -30.35 10.18 26.60
CA TYR A 53 -29.78 8.98 27.22
C TYR A 53 -28.37 8.67 26.71
N ILE A 54 -28.15 8.84 25.40
CA ILE A 54 -26.87 8.47 24.78
C ILE A 54 -25.83 9.61 24.79
N ASP A 55 -26.27 10.87 24.83
CA ASP A 55 -25.36 12.02 24.67
C ASP A 55 -24.85 12.66 25.96
N GLY A 56 -25.57 12.53 27.09
CA GLY A 56 -25.21 13.34 28.24
C GLY A 56 -26.39 13.98 28.95
N THR A 57 -27.31 14.48 28.15
CA THR A 57 -28.20 15.58 28.53
C THR A 57 -29.37 15.14 29.41
N MET A 58 -29.67 13.84 29.45
CA MET A 58 -30.63 13.24 30.38
C MET A 58 -29.90 12.37 31.43
N PRO A 59 -29.42 12.97 32.54
CA PRO A 59 -28.71 12.25 33.58
C PRO A 59 -29.62 11.31 34.36
N THR A 60 -29.03 10.26 34.92
CA THR A 60 -29.72 9.30 35.79
C THR A 60 -30.28 10.01 37.03
N PRO A 61 -31.60 9.91 37.29
CA PRO A 61 -32.19 10.45 38.50
C PRO A 61 -31.66 9.75 39.77
N PRO A 62 -31.66 10.41 40.94
CA PRO A 62 -31.32 9.75 42.21
C PRO A 62 -32.21 8.55 42.47
N THR A 63 -31.66 7.47 43.04
CA THR A 63 -32.42 6.26 43.39
C THR A 63 -33.41 6.48 44.53
N ILE A 64 -33.10 7.41 45.44
CA ILE A 64 -33.89 7.74 46.63
C ILE A 64 -34.10 9.25 46.66
N ILE A 65 -35.34 9.67 46.94
CA ILE A 65 -35.72 11.07 47.21
C ILE A 65 -36.56 11.06 48.48
N ASP A 66 -36.23 11.93 49.44
CA ASP A 66 -36.94 12.07 50.73
C ASP A 66 -37.12 10.75 51.51
N GLY A 67 -36.10 9.88 51.46
CA GLY A 67 -36.11 8.58 52.15
C GLY A 67 -36.96 7.50 51.47
N ALA A 68 -37.58 7.79 50.32
CA ALA A 68 -38.38 6.85 49.54
C ALA A 68 -37.74 6.56 48.17
N ALA A 69 -38.06 5.39 47.60
CA ALA A 69 -37.62 5.02 46.26
C ALA A 69 -38.16 6.01 45.21
N ASN A 70 -37.28 6.50 44.33
CA ASN A 70 -37.66 7.43 43.27
C ASN A 70 -38.28 6.68 42.07
N PRO A 71 -39.58 6.86 41.77
CA PRO A 71 -40.20 6.24 40.59
C PRO A 71 -39.56 6.71 39.28
N CYS A 72 -39.06 7.94 39.21
CA CYS A 72 -38.44 8.49 38.00
C CYS A 72 -37.12 7.78 37.67
N HIS A 73 -36.37 7.30 38.68
CA HIS A 73 -35.19 6.48 38.47
C HIS A 73 -35.55 5.15 37.79
N SER A 74 -36.63 4.48 38.25
CA SER A 74 -37.08 3.22 37.65
C SER A 74 -37.51 3.40 36.19
N ILE A 75 -38.23 4.48 35.89
CA ILE A 75 -38.66 4.83 34.53
C ILE A 75 -37.44 5.11 33.64
N TRP A 76 -36.52 5.97 34.11
CA TRP A 76 -35.27 6.29 33.40
C TRP A 76 -34.49 5.01 33.10
N PHE A 77 -34.29 4.15 34.11
CA PHE A 77 -33.51 2.93 33.96
C PHE A 77 -34.13 1.96 32.96
N ARG A 78 -35.45 1.77 32.99
CA ARG A 78 -36.15 0.92 32.00
C ARG A 78 -36.00 1.46 30.58
N GLN A 79 -36.10 2.77 30.40
CA GLN A 79 -35.91 3.40 29.09
C GLN A 79 -34.47 3.25 28.59
N ASP A 80 -33.48 3.49 29.47
CA ASP A 80 -32.06 3.30 29.17
C ASP A 80 -31.77 1.85 28.74
N GLN A 81 -32.25 0.86 29.50
CA GLN A 81 -32.07 -0.56 29.17
C GLN A 81 -32.79 -0.95 27.87
N SER A 82 -33.93 -0.34 27.55
CA SER A 82 -34.58 -0.54 26.25
C SER A 82 -33.71 -0.04 25.09
N ILE A 83 -33.01 1.09 25.27
CA ILE A 83 -32.06 1.61 24.28
C ILE A 83 -30.84 0.68 24.17
N VAL A 84 -30.27 0.21 25.29
CA VAL A 84 -29.17 -0.77 25.29
C VAL A 84 -29.55 -2.02 24.51
N GLY A 85 -30.72 -2.60 24.79
CA GLY A 85 -31.22 -3.77 24.07
C GLY A 85 -31.40 -3.53 22.57
N ALA A 86 -31.91 -2.36 22.19
CA ALA A 86 -32.05 -1.99 20.78
C ALA A 86 -30.68 -1.78 20.09
N LEU A 87 -29.73 -1.13 20.75
CA LEU A 87 -28.36 -0.97 20.25
C LEU A 87 -27.70 -2.34 20.04
N LEU A 88 -27.77 -3.23 21.03
CA LEU A 88 -27.23 -4.59 20.95
C LEU A 88 -27.89 -5.41 19.81
N GLY A 89 -29.21 -5.32 19.68
CA GLY A 89 -29.95 -5.99 18.61
C GLY A 89 -29.60 -5.45 17.21
N SER A 90 -29.23 -4.17 17.12
CA SER A 90 -28.81 -3.53 15.87
C SER A 90 -27.35 -3.84 15.49
N CYS A 91 -26.54 -4.45 16.37
CA CYS A 91 -25.16 -4.81 16.08
C CYS A 91 -25.04 -6.20 15.45
N SER A 92 -24.17 -6.40 14.46
CA SER A 92 -23.77 -7.74 14.00
C SER A 92 -23.04 -8.52 15.09
N ASP A 93 -22.98 -9.85 14.95
CA ASP A 93 -22.37 -10.75 15.94
C ASP A 93 -20.89 -10.42 16.20
N LEU A 94 -20.20 -9.82 15.23
CA LEU A 94 -18.82 -9.35 15.38
C LEU A 94 -18.72 -8.05 16.21
N VAL A 95 -19.78 -7.26 16.27
CA VAL A 95 -19.82 -5.93 16.92
C VAL A 95 -20.47 -5.99 18.30
N GLN A 96 -21.41 -6.91 18.52
CA GLN A 96 -22.09 -7.10 19.81
C GLN A 96 -21.14 -7.21 21.02
N PRO A 97 -20.00 -7.93 20.95
CA PRO A 97 -19.07 -8.03 22.09
C PRO A 97 -18.49 -6.69 22.57
N ILE A 98 -18.50 -5.65 21.73
CA ILE A 98 -17.99 -4.31 22.08
C ILE A 98 -18.84 -3.66 23.17
N ILE A 99 -20.13 -4.00 23.25
CA ILE A 99 -21.09 -3.39 24.16
C ILE A 99 -21.81 -4.38 25.06
N SER A 100 -21.47 -5.68 25.02
CA SER A 100 -22.18 -6.72 25.78
C SER A 100 -22.07 -6.56 27.30
N ASN A 101 -20.97 -5.95 27.78
CA ASN A 101 -20.66 -5.81 29.21
C ASN A 101 -20.90 -4.39 29.72
N VAL A 102 -21.64 -3.58 28.97
CA VAL A 102 -21.83 -2.17 29.27
C VAL A 102 -23.23 -1.93 29.83
N ASP A 103 -23.29 -1.25 30.97
CA ASP A 103 -24.53 -1.14 31.75
C ASP A 103 -25.50 -0.04 31.27
N THR A 104 -25.03 0.96 30.50
CA THR A 104 -25.85 2.12 30.12
C THR A 104 -25.83 2.40 28.63
N ALA A 105 -26.90 3.01 28.11
CA ALA A 105 -26.99 3.37 26.70
C ALA A 105 -25.88 4.35 26.29
N ARG A 106 -25.54 5.30 27.18
CA ARG A 106 -24.40 6.21 26.99
C ARG A 106 -23.10 5.46 26.83
N ALA A 107 -22.79 4.58 27.76
CA ALA A 107 -21.52 3.86 27.72
C ALA A 107 -21.46 2.97 26.46
N ALA A 108 -22.57 2.30 26.09
CA ALA A 108 -22.64 1.50 24.87
C ALA A 108 -22.40 2.36 23.62
N TRP A 109 -23.07 3.52 23.56
CA TRP A 109 -22.90 4.50 22.48
C TRP A 109 -21.44 4.96 22.37
N THR A 110 -20.82 5.36 23.49
CA THR A 110 -19.42 5.81 23.51
C THR A 110 -18.43 4.70 23.14
N SER A 111 -18.65 3.46 23.58
CA SER A 111 -17.80 2.32 23.24
C SER A 111 -17.84 2.03 21.73
N LEU A 112 -19.03 2.05 21.11
CA LEU A 112 -19.14 1.93 19.65
C LEU A 112 -18.45 3.10 18.95
N HIS A 113 -18.65 4.34 19.41
CA HIS A 113 -17.97 5.49 18.81
C HIS A 113 -16.46 5.38 18.89
N SER A 114 -15.91 4.98 20.04
CA SER A 114 -14.48 4.80 20.23
C SER A 114 -13.91 3.68 19.34
N ALA A 115 -14.57 2.52 19.33
CA ALA A 115 -14.16 1.37 18.54
C ALA A 115 -14.15 1.70 17.04
N PHE A 116 -15.21 2.33 16.53
CA PHE A 116 -15.31 2.67 15.12
C PHE A 116 -14.53 3.93 14.74
N ALA A 117 -14.30 4.88 15.65
CA ALA A 117 -13.40 6.00 15.41
C ALA A 117 -11.94 5.54 15.31
N SER A 118 -11.51 4.60 16.15
CA SER A 118 -10.15 4.01 16.06
C SER A 118 -9.97 3.19 14.78
N ALA A 119 -10.93 2.33 14.43
CA ALA A 119 -10.92 1.58 13.17
C ALA A 119 -10.97 2.53 11.95
N SER A 120 -11.81 3.57 12.00
CA SER A 120 -11.88 4.59 10.95
C SER A 120 -10.55 5.34 10.81
N ARG A 121 -9.91 5.77 11.90
CA ARG A 121 -8.59 6.42 11.84
C ARG A 121 -7.53 5.53 11.20
N GLY A 122 -7.46 4.26 11.60
CA GLY A 122 -6.53 3.29 11.00
C GLY A 122 -6.79 3.08 9.52
N ARG A 123 -8.07 2.93 9.13
CA ARG A 123 -8.47 2.80 7.72
C ARG A 123 -8.19 4.05 6.91
N VAL A 124 -8.51 5.24 7.43
CA VAL A 124 -8.18 6.53 6.80
C VAL A 124 -6.68 6.63 6.56
N LEU A 125 -5.86 6.33 7.58
CA LEU A 125 -4.40 6.39 7.44
C LEU A 125 -3.88 5.38 6.42
N SER A 126 -4.40 4.15 6.43
CA SER A 126 -4.08 3.11 5.46
C SER A 126 -4.43 3.54 4.03
N LEU A 127 -5.64 4.06 3.81
CA LEU A 127 -6.08 4.53 2.49
C LEU A 127 -5.30 5.77 2.03
N LYS A 128 -5.02 6.74 2.91
CA LYS A 128 -4.17 7.89 2.57
C LYS A 128 -2.74 7.47 2.25
N SER A 129 -2.18 6.53 3.02
CA SER A 129 -0.87 5.96 2.72
C SER A 129 -0.88 5.18 1.40
N HIS A 130 -1.96 4.47 1.10
CA HIS A 130 -2.11 3.75 -0.16
C HIS A 130 -2.15 4.75 -1.32
N LEU A 131 -3.01 5.77 -1.24
CA LEU A 131 -3.10 6.82 -2.26
C LEU A 131 -1.76 7.53 -2.51
N GLY A 132 -1.04 7.88 -1.44
CA GLY A 132 0.25 8.56 -1.54
C GLY A 132 1.41 7.68 -2.03
N LYS A 133 1.25 6.35 -2.02
CA LYS A 133 2.28 5.37 -2.41
C LYS A 133 1.75 4.36 -3.43
N ASN A 134 0.86 4.80 -4.32
CA ASN A 134 0.31 3.97 -5.40
C ASN A 134 0.97 4.34 -6.73
N PRO A 135 2.18 3.83 -7.05
CA PRO A 135 2.87 4.15 -8.30
C PRO A 135 2.15 3.53 -9.49
N ARG A 136 2.10 4.20 -10.64
CA ARG A 136 1.56 3.62 -11.88
C ARG A 136 2.20 2.26 -12.17
N GLY A 137 3.54 2.21 -12.11
CA GLY A 137 4.32 1.03 -12.45
C GLY A 137 4.06 0.60 -13.89
N ASN A 138 3.87 -0.70 -14.11
CA ASN A 138 3.62 -1.27 -15.45
C ASN A 138 2.16 -1.20 -15.90
N ARG A 139 1.28 -0.54 -15.14
CA ARG A 139 -0.15 -0.42 -15.48
C ARG A 139 -0.36 0.60 -16.60
N SER A 140 -1.46 0.42 -17.34
CA SER A 140 -1.94 1.46 -18.27
C SER A 140 -2.34 2.71 -17.49
N ILE A 141 -2.35 3.88 -18.15
CA ILE A 141 -2.81 5.11 -17.49
C ILE A 141 -4.28 5.00 -17.09
N GLU A 142 -5.09 4.30 -17.89
CA GLU A 142 -6.51 4.09 -17.60
C GLU A 142 -6.73 3.30 -16.30
N ASP A 143 -6.08 2.14 -16.16
CA ASP A 143 -6.20 1.30 -14.97
C ASP A 143 -5.70 2.04 -13.73
N TYR A 144 -4.60 2.77 -13.88
CA TYR A 144 -4.02 3.56 -12.81
C TYR A 144 -4.95 4.68 -12.32
N LEU A 145 -5.53 5.46 -13.24
CA LEU A 145 -6.46 6.53 -12.87
C LEU A 145 -7.75 5.98 -12.25
N PHE A 146 -8.24 4.84 -12.74
CA PHE A 146 -9.38 4.15 -12.14
C PHE A 146 -9.08 3.78 -10.67
N ASP A 147 -7.91 3.19 -10.42
CA ASP A 147 -7.50 2.75 -9.08
C ASP A 147 -7.32 3.93 -8.13
N MET A 148 -6.67 5.02 -8.57
CA MET A 148 -6.54 6.26 -7.80
C MET A 148 -7.90 6.85 -7.42
N ARG A 149 -8.86 6.84 -8.36
CA ARG A 149 -10.22 7.32 -8.08
C ARG A 149 -11.00 6.39 -7.16
N SER A 150 -10.78 5.08 -7.27
CA SER A 150 -11.38 4.09 -6.37
C SER A 150 -10.96 4.33 -4.91
N ILE A 151 -9.67 4.53 -4.66
CA ILE A 151 -9.15 4.85 -3.31
C ILE A 151 -9.75 6.16 -2.78
N ALA A 152 -9.86 7.19 -3.62
CA ALA A 152 -10.49 8.46 -3.24
C ALA A 152 -11.99 8.30 -2.91
N ASN A 153 -12.71 7.46 -3.65
CA ASN A 153 -14.10 7.14 -3.37
C ASN A 153 -14.24 6.38 -2.04
N GLU A 154 -13.36 5.42 -1.74
CA GLU A 154 -13.34 4.74 -0.44
C GLU A 154 -13.13 5.69 0.73
N LEU A 155 -12.25 6.68 0.56
CA LEU A 155 -12.03 7.74 1.54
C LEU A 155 -13.29 8.61 1.73
N ALA A 156 -14.02 8.92 0.66
CA ALA A 156 -15.30 9.62 0.75
C ALA A 156 -16.37 8.79 1.47
N LEU A 157 -16.43 7.49 1.26
CA LEU A 157 -17.38 6.59 1.94
C LEU A 157 -17.19 6.59 3.47
N ILE A 158 -15.96 6.68 3.95
CA ILE A 158 -15.64 6.78 5.39
C ILE A 158 -15.64 8.22 5.92
N GLN A 159 -16.27 9.15 5.19
CA GLN A 159 -16.42 10.57 5.55
C GLN A 159 -15.08 11.33 5.68
N ASN A 160 -14.07 10.92 4.92
CA ASN A 160 -12.80 11.63 4.79
C ASN A 160 -12.49 11.91 3.30
N PRO A 161 -13.36 12.64 2.57
CA PRO A 161 -13.15 12.89 1.14
C PRO A 161 -11.85 13.67 0.91
N ILE A 162 -11.19 13.37 -0.21
CA ILE A 162 -10.02 14.11 -0.69
C ILE A 162 -10.48 15.10 -1.77
N SER A 163 -9.90 16.30 -1.76
CA SER A 163 -10.21 17.31 -2.78
C SER A 163 -9.73 16.85 -4.16
N GLU A 164 -10.39 17.30 -5.22
CA GLU A 164 -9.96 16.93 -6.58
C GLU A 164 -8.52 17.42 -6.88
N GLN A 165 -8.13 18.58 -6.34
CA GLN A 165 -6.79 19.13 -6.47
C GLN A 165 -5.74 18.23 -5.79
N ASP A 166 -6.00 17.78 -4.57
CA ASP A 166 -5.10 16.87 -3.86
C ASP A 166 -5.00 15.51 -4.57
N LEU A 167 -6.11 15.01 -5.12
CA LEU A 167 -6.11 13.78 -5.90
C LEU A 167 -5.22 13.92 -7.15
N VAL A 168 -5.31 15.05 -7.87
CA VAL A 168 -4.45 15.37 -9.01
C VAL A 168 -2.98 15.40 -8.59
N VAL A 169 -2.64 16.04 -7.47
CA VAL A 169 -1.26 16.06 -6.96
C VAL A 169 -0.76 14.64 -6.66
N HIS A 170 -1.58 13.79 -6.04
CA HIS A 170 -1.22 12.40 -5.80
C HIS A 170 -0.99 11.61 -7.09
N VAL A 171 -1.80 11.84 -8.13
CA VAL A 171 -1.60 11.23 -9.45
C VAL A 171 -0.28 11.66 -10.07
N LEU A 172 0.01 12.97 -10.09
CA LEU A 172 1.23 13.51 -10.68
C LEU A 172 2.50 13.03 -9.95
N ASN A 173 2.44 12.84 -8.64
CA ASN A 173 3.59 12.36 -7.86
C ASN A 173 3.88 10.86 -8.04
N GLN A 174 2.97 10.11 -8.65
CA GLN A 174 3.03 8.64 -8.71
C GLN A 174 2.92 8.10 -10.14
N VAL A 175 2.85 8.96 -11.15
CA VAL A 175 2.66 8.56 -12.57
C VAL A 175 3.92 7.96 -13.21
N GLY A 176 5.11 8.31 -12.71
CA GLY A 176 6.42 7.81 -13.17
C GLY A 176 7.22 8.81 -14.00
N ASP A 177 8.53 8.60 -14.05
CA ASP A 177 9.54 9.51 -14.61
C ASP A 177 9.30 9.84 -16.09
N GLU A 178 8.72 8.92 -16.86
CA GLU A 178 8.40 9.18 -18.27
C GLU A 178 7.30 10.23 -18.47
N TYR A 179 6.63 10.67 -17.39
CA TYR A 179 5.64 11.74 -17.38
C TYR A 179 6.13 13.00 -16.62
N ASP A 180 7.39 13.07 -16.17
CA ASP A 180 7.91 14.18 -15.34
C ASP A 180 7.74 15.55 -15.99
N ALA A 181 7.87 15.64 -17.31
CA ALA A 181 7.65 16.89 -18.05
C ALA A 181 6.19 17.37 -17.92
N ILE A 182 5.23 16.44 -17.98
CA ILE A 182 3.81 16.74 -17.79
C ILE A 182 3.53 17.08 -16.34
N ALA A 183 4.09 16.31 -15.39
CA ALA A 183 3.91 16.57 -13.97
C ALA A 183 4.45 17.95 -13.57
N SER A 184 5.65 18.31 -14.03
CA SER A 184 6.26 19.62 -13.78
C SER A 184 5.43 20.76 -14.38
N ALA A 185 4.99 20.61 -15.64
CA ALA A 185 4.16 21.62 -16.29
C ALA A 185 2.79 21.79 -15.60
N ALA A 186 2.20 20.68 -15.13
CA ALA A 186 0.93 20.68 -14.43
C ALA A 186 1.02 21.34 -13.04
N LEU A 187 2.12 21.10 -12.30
CA LEU A 187 2.34 21.69 -10.97
C LEU A 187 2.65 23.19 -11.02
N LEU A 188 3.23 23.69 -12.11
CA LEU A 188 3.52 25.12 -12.31
C LEU A 188 2.31 25.92 -12.82
N ARG A 189 1.24 25.24 -13.22
CA ARG A 189 0.05 25.88 -13.77
C ARG A 189 -0.71 26.64 -12.67
N PRO A 190 -1.12 27.91 -12.89
CA PRO A 190 -1.83 28.70 -11.89
C PRO A 190 -3.30 28.31 -11.71
N THR A 191 -3.88 27.59 -12.68
CA THR A 191 -5.26 27.08 -12.63
C THR A 191 -5.27 25.60 -12.34
N SER A 192 -6.18 25.15 -11.48
CA SER A 192 -6.34 23.72 -11.18
C SER A 192 -6.78 22.95 -12.42
N ILE A 193 -6.13 21.81 -12.67
CA ILE A 193 -6.49 20.87 -13.73
C ILE A 193 -7.57 19.95 -13.18
N ALA A 194 -8.66 19.76 -13.92
CA ALA A 194 -9.68 18.78 -13.55
C ALA A 194 -9.13 17.36 -13.70
N PHE A 195 -9.58 16.41 -12.86
CA PHE A 195 -9.11 15.03 -12.90
C PHE A 195 -9.34 14.37 -14.28
N THR A 196 -10.45 14.71 -14.94
CA THR A 196 -10.77 14.21 -16.29
C THR A 196 -9.82 14.78 -17.34
N GLU A 197 -9.56 16.09 -17.30
CA GLU A 197 -8.63 16.77 -18.22
C GLU A 197 -7.20 16.21 -18.07
N LEU A 198 -6.75 16.00 -16.83
CA LEU A 198 -5.46 15.36 -16.57
C LEU A 198 -5.43 13.94 -17.16
N GLY A 199 -6.51 13.17 -17.00
CA GLY A 199 -6.62 11.83 -17.53
C GLY A 199 -6.46 11.78 -19.05
N ASP A 200 -7.08 12.71 -19.77
CA ASP A 200 -6.96 12.82 -21.22
C ASP A 200 -5.53 13.16 -21.64
N ILE A 201 -4.89 14.13 -20.97
CA ILE A 201 -3.49 14.51 -21.24
C ILE A 201 -2.54 13.34 -21.05
N LEU A 202 -2.70 12.59 -19.96
CA LEU A 202 -1.85 11.44 -19.65
C LEU A 202 -2.05 10.30 -20.65
N LYS A 203 -3.30 9.99 -21.03
CA LYS A 203 -3.61 8.97 -22.05
C LYS A 203 -3.06 9.34 -23.42
N ASP A 204 -3.14 10.61 -23.81
CA ASP A 204 -2.56 11.10 -25.07
C ASP A 204 -1.04 10.99 -25.09
N HIS A 205 -0.38 11.26 -23.96
CA HIS A 205 1.04 11.07 -23.83
C HIS A 205 1.44 9.59 -23.87
N GLU A 206 0.68 8.71 -23.22
CA GLU A 206 0.90 7.26 -23.29
C GLU A 206 0.88 6.75 -24.74
N ARG A 207 -0.05 7.26 -25.55
CA ARG A 207 -0.13 6.94 -26.99
C ARG A 207 1.12 7.37 -27.75
N LYS A 208 1.63 8.58 -27.47
CA LYS A 208 2.86 9.10 -28.09
C LYS A 208 4.08 8.26 -27.73
N LEU A 209 4.22 7.88 -26.46
CA LEU A 209 5.30 7.00 -26.00
C LEU A 209 5.27 5.65 -26.74
N LYS A 210 4.10 5.02 -26.84
CA LYS A 210 3.92 3.76 -27.60
C LYS A 210 4.37 3.90 -29.06
N THR A 211 3.95 4.97 -29.75
CA THR A 211 4.38 5.20 -31.15
C THR A 211 5.88 5.44 -31.30
N SER A 212 6.50 6.12 -30.33
CA SER A 212 7.96 6.36 -30.32
C SER A 212 8.72 5.05 -30.12
N ASP A 213 8.25 4.19 -29.22
CA ASP A 213 8.91 2.91 -28.94
C ASP A 213 8.74 1.92 -30.11
N ASP A 214 7.58 1.89 -30.76
CA ASP A 214 7.37 1.12 -32.00
C ASP A 214 8.31 1.59 -33.13
N ALA A 215 8.51 2.91 -33.26
CA ALA A 215 9.44 3.48 -34.23
C ALA A 215 10.90 3.09 -33.92
N LYS A 216 11.32 3.11 -32.64
CA LYS A 216 12.66 2.65 -32.23
C LYS A 216 12.86 1.16 -32.46
N SER A 217 11.84 0.34 -32.19
CA SER A 217 11.86 -1.11 -32.44
C SER A 217 12.03 -1.43 -33.93
N THR A 218 11.35 -0.69 -34.80
CA THR A 218 11.40 -0.88 -36.25
C THR A 218 12.79 -0.59 -36.84
N LEU A 219 13.50 0.42 -36.34
CA LEU A 219 14.84 0.78 -36.84
C LEU A 219 15.90 -0.30 -36.57
N VAL A 220 15.75 -1.09 -35.51
CA VAL A 220 16.68 -2.19 -35.16
C VAL A 220 16.52 -3.41 -36.09
N ALA A 221 15.36 -3.56 -36.75
CA ALA A 221 15.08 -4.72 -37.63
C ALA A 221 15.67 -4.62 -39.05
N THR A 222 16.28 -3.49 -39.42
CA THR A 222 16.90 -3.27 -40.74
C THR A 222 18.40 -3.58 -40.75
N ALA A 223 18.77 -4.82 -40.40
CA ALA A 223 20.11 -5.34 -40.71
C ALA A 223 20.10 -6.01 -42.10
N ASN A 224 20.79 -5.38 -43.05
CA ASN A 224 20.95 -5.74 -44.45
C ASN A 224 21.04 -7.26 -44.74
N TYR A 225 20.02 -7.83 -45.41
CA TYR A 225 20.16 -9.06 -46.17
C TYR A 225 20.72 -8.71 -47.56
N THR A 226 22.04 -8.77 -47.73
CA THR A 226 22.68 -8.63 -49.05
C THR A 226 22.42 -9.90 -49.86
N GLN A 227 21.42 -9.86 -50.75
CA GLN A 227 21.27 -10.84 -51.81
C GLN A 227 22.45 -10.69 -52.80
N HIS A 228 23.36 -11.65 -52.78
CA HIS A 228 24.38 -11.79 -53.81
C HIS A 228 23.70 -12.22 -55.13
N ARG A 229 23.51 -11.28 -56.06
CA ARG A 229 23.18 -11.58 -57.46
C ARG A 229 24.47 -11.65 -58.27
N THR A 230 24.82 -12.83 -58.77
CA THR A 230 25.87 -13.00 -59.79
C THR A 230 25.24 -13.39 -61.12
N SER A 231 25.42 -12.53 -62.12
CA SER A 231 25.11 -12.77 -63.53
C SER A 231 26.29 -13.47 -64.21
N GLY A 232 26.05 -14.56 -64.95
CA GLY A 232 27.07 -15.17 -65.82
C GLY A 232 26.73 -16.56 -66.39
N ARG A 233 25.98 -16.57 -67.51
CA ARG A 233 26.11 -17.37 -68.75
C ARG A 233 26.41 -18.90 -68.72
N SER A 234 25.47 -19.65 -69.33
CA SER A 234 25.53 -20.87 -70.20
C SER A 234 26.88 -21.65 -70.29
N SER A 235 26.99 -22.98 -70.28
CA SER A 235 26.13 -24.12 -70.67
C SER A 235 26.83 -25.45 -70.24
N PRO A 236 26.26 -26.66 -70.46
CA PRO A 236 26.34 -27.82 -69.56
C PRO A 236 27.39 -28.88 -69.94
N VAL A 237 27.61 -29.89 -69.08
CA VAL A 237 27.68 -31.34 -69.43
C VAL A 237 27.88 -32.21 -68.17
N ARG A 238 27.19 -33.37 -68.18
CA ARG A 238 27.23 -34.47 -67.22
C ARG A 238 28.57 -35.22 -67.26
N ARG A 239 28.97 -35.85 -66.14
CA ARG A 239 29.17 -37.32 -66.01
C ARG A 239 29.97 -37.68 -64.74
N ASP A 240 29.45 -38.72 -64.09
CA ASP A 240 30.13 -39.90 -63.54
C ASP A 240 31.32 -39.75 -62.58
N ALA A 241 31.14 -40.38 -61.41
CA ALA A 241 32.18 -40.82 -60.48
C ALA A 241 33.16 -41.82 -61.18
N PRO A 242 34.35 -42.13 -60.62
CA PRO A 242 34.42 -43.09 -59.52
C PRO A 242 35.61 -42.97 -58.51
N SER A 243 35.40 -43.57 -57.33
CA SER A 243 36.30 -44.43 -56.52
C SER A 243 37.83 -44.24 -56.54
N ALA A 244 38.41 -44.08 -55.34
CA ALA A 244 39.43 -44.97 -54.72
C ALA A 244 39.86 -44.35 -53.37
N SER A 245 39.65 -44.98 -52.20
CA SER A 245 40.35 -46.13 -51.59
C SER A 245 41.65 -45.75 -50.86
N SER A 246 41.96 -46.52 -49.81
CA SER A 246 43.12 -46.47 -48.88
C SER A 246 43.00 -45.41 -47.78
N SER A 247 42.54 -45.67 -46.56
CA SER A 247 42.73 -46.78 -45.61
C SER A 247 44.09 -46.80 -44.87
N HIS A 248 43.97 -46.62 -43.55
CA HIS A 248 44.78 -47.18 -42.45
C HIS A 248 46.13 -46.51 -42.08
N TYR A 249 46.67 -46.58 -40.84
CA TYR A 249 46.44 -47.38 -39.63
C TYR A 249 46.73 -46.52 -38.37
N ARG A 250 45.91 -46.61 -37.31
CA ARG A 250 46.19 -47.22 -35.96
C ARG A 250 47.52 -46.81 -35.32
N ARG A 251 47.56 -46.39 -34.04
CA ARG A 251 47.49 -47.21 -32.80
C ARG A 251 47.74 -46.21 -31.63
N GLY A 252 47.28 -46.32 -30.38
CA GLY A 252 46.58 -47.32 -29.56
C GLY A 252 46.17 -46.62 -28.23
N ARG A 253 45.09 -47.07 -27.55
CA ARG A 253 45.11 -47.89 -26.30
C ARG A 253 45.87 -47.18 -25.14
N GLN A 254 45.34 -46.99 -23.92
CA GLN A 254 44.45 -47.86 -23.13
C GLN A 254 43.93 -47.16 -21.84
N ALA A 255 42.69 -47.50 -21.46
CA ALA A 255 42.16 -47.77 -20.10
C ALA A 255 41.96 -46.69 -19.01
N GLY A 256 40.82 -46.88 -18.31
CA GLY A 256 40.44 -46.32 -17.01
C GLY A 256 39.47 -45.15 -17.17
N GLY A 257 38.19 -45.19 -16.80
CA GLY A 257 37.53 -45.88 -15.68
C GLY A 257 36.75 -44.82 -14.91
N GLY A 258 35.49 -45.10 -14.56
CA GLY A 258 34.74 -44.32 -13.57
C GLY A 258 33.79 -43.27 -14.17
N GLY A 259 32.50 -43.53 -14.04
CA GLY A 259 31.45 -42.59 -14.41
C GLY A 259 31.39 -41.37 -13.48
N ALA A 260 31.03 -40.24 -14.06
CA ALA A 260 30.27 -39.18 -13.39
C ALA A 260 29.38 -38.52 -14.45
N ARG A 261 28.07 -38.52 -14.18
CA ARG A 261 27.07 -37.78 -14.95
C ARG A 261 27.43 -36.30 -14.87
N PHE A 262 27.89 -35.71 -15.97
CA PHE A 262 27.80 -34.27 -16.15
C PHE A 262 26.87 -33.99 -17.32
N THR A 263 25.82 -33.28 -16.97
CA THR A 263 24.82 -32.70 -17.83
C THR A 263 25.48 -32.00 -19.00
N ARG A 264 24.95 -32.31 -20.19
CA ARG A 264 25.17 -31.59 -21.44
C ARG A 264 24.75 -30.13 -21.24
N GLN A 265 25.65 -29.30 -20.71
CA GLN A 265 25.47 -27.86 -20.72
C GLN A 265 25.56 -27.44 -22.19
N GLN A 266 24.42 -27.03 -22.71
CA GLN A 266 24.32 -26.23 -23.93
C GLN A 266 25.42 -25.17 -23.86
N SER A 267 26.28 -25.09 -24.86
CA SER A 267 27.31 -24.06 -24.92
C SER A 267 26.61 -22.71 -25.05
N THR A 268 26.33 -22.08 -23.91
CA THR A 268 25.81 -20.72 -23.87
C THR A 268 26.90 -19.81 -24.39
N ASN A 269 26.52 -18.97 -25.35
CA ASN A 269 27.39 -17.94 -25.88
C ASN A 269 27.92 -17.08 -24.72
N CYS A 270 29.17 -16.66 -24.79
CA CYS A 270 29.75 -15.79 -23.79
C CYS A 270 28.94 -14.49 -23.71
N HIS A 271 28.32 -14.18 -22.56
CA HIS A 271 27.43 -13.03 -22.37
C HIS A 271 28.05 -11.65 -22.64
N PHE A 272 29.38 -11.59 -22.80
CA PHE A 272 30.10 -10.35 -23.12
C PHE A 272 30.44 -10.21 -24.61
N CYS A 273 30.63 -11.32 -25.33
CA CYS A 273 31.09 -11.26 -26.74
C CYS A 273 30.28 -12.11 -27.71
N ASP A 274 29.27 -12.83 -27.21
CA ASP A 274 28.36 -13.74 -27.88
C ASP A 274 29.01 -14.85 -28.72
N ILE A 275 30.29 -15.13 -28.49
CA ILE A 275 31.02 -16.24 -29.14
C ILE A 275 30.89 -17.49 -28.25
N PRO A 276 30.46 -18.64 -28.80
CA PRO A 276 30.37 -19.89 -28.04
C PRO A 276 31.75 -20.48 -27.76
N GLY A 277 31.87 -21.29 -26.72
CA GLY A 277 33.08 -22.07 -26.41
C GLY A 277 34.00 -21.49 -25.33
N HIS A 278 33.57 -20.44 -24.62
CA HIS A 278 34.24 -19.96 -23.40
C HIS A 278 33.24 -19.19 -22.52
N ASP A 279 33.49 -19.12 -21.21
CA ASP A 279 32.70 -18.33 -20.27
C ASP A 279 33.19 -16.86 -20.20
N VAL A 280 32.39 -15.95 -19.66
CA VAL A 280 32.71 -14.51 -19.50
C VAL A 280 34.05 -14.32 -18.77
N LYS A 281 34.36 -15.20 -17.81
CA LYS A 281 35.62 -15.20 -17.05
C LYS A 281 36.87 -15.42 -17.91
N GLU A 282 36.72 -16.14 -19.03
CA GLU A 282 37.80 -16.49 -19.95
C GLU A 282 37.72 -15.68 -21.26
N CYS A 283 36.86 -14.65 -21.30
CA CYS A 283 36.63 -13.86 -22.50
C CYS A 283 37.82 -12.96 -22.83
N ARG A 284 38.58 -13.34 -23.86
CA ARG A 284 39.73 -12.57 -24.36
C ARG A 284 39.39 -11.12 -24.73
N LYS A 285 38.15 -10.84 -25.16
CA LYS A 285 37.69 -9.46 -25.44
C LYS A 285 37.47 -8.67 -24.14
N LEU A 286 36.87 -9.28 -23.11
CA LEU A 286 36.70 -8.66 -21.79
C LEU A 286 38.05 -8.40 -21.12
N THR A 287 38.98 -9.36 -21.16
CA THR A 287 40.33 -9.19 -20.60
C THR A 287 41.09 -8.04 -21.25
N ARG A 288 40.94 -7.85 -22.57
CA ARG A 288 41.52 -6.70 -23.29
C ARG A 288 40.84 -5.38 -22.92
N PHE A 289 39.51 -5.37 -22.80
CA PHE A 289 38.75 -4.19 -22.38
C PHE A 289 39.16 -3.74 -20.97
N LEU A 290 39.17 -4.65 -20.00
CA LEU A 290 39.59 -4.36 -18.63
C LEU A 290 41.05 -3.87 -18.56
N ARG A 291 41.96 -4.47 -19.34
CA ARG A 291 43.35 -4.04 -19.42
C ARG A 291 43.51 -2.64 -20.02
N ASN A 292 42.72 -2.29 -21.04
CA ASN A 292 42.73 -0.94 -21.63
C ASN A 292 42.14 0.12 -20.69
N HIS A 293 41.24 -0.27 -19.78
CA HIS A 293 40.66 0.61 -18.76
C HIS A 293 41.38 0.55 -17.40
N GLY A 294 42.58 -0.06 -17.33
CA GLY A 294 43.41 -0.10 -16.13
C GLY A 294 42.89 -0.99 -15.00
N VAL A 295 41.91 -1.85 -15.27
CA VAL A 295 41.32 -2.77 -14.27
C VAL A 295 42.02 -4.13 -14.39
N SER A 296 42.90 -4.46 -13.44
CA SER A 296 43.51 -5.79 -13.35
C SER A 296 42.61 -6.75 -12.60
N SER A 297 42.05 -7.74 -13.29
CA SER A 297 41.34 -8.86 -12.68
C SER A 297 42.33 -9.94 -12.25
N SER A 298 42.94 -9.76 -11.08
CA SER A 298 43.60 -10.85 -10.34
C SER A 298 42.78 -11.16 -9.08
N PRO A 299 42.46 -12.44 -8.77
CA PRO A 299 41.74 -12.77 -7.55
C PRO A 299 42.68 -12.58 -6.33
N SER A 300 42.35 -11.62 -5.46
CA SER A 300 43.03 -11.47 -4.17
C SER A 300 42.20 -12.15 -3.08
N ALA A 301 42.67 -13.29 -2.58
CA ALA A 301 42.07 -13.97 -1.44
C ALA A 301 42.34 -13.17 -0.16
N HIS A 302 41.29 -12.55 0.41
CA HIS A 302 41.37 -11.96 1.75
C HIS A 302 41.01 -13.05 2.77
N ASN A 303 42.02 -13.63 3.40
CA ASN A 303 41.84 -14.49 4.56
C ASN A 303 41.64 -13.61 5.80
N THR A 304 40.45 -13.57 6.37
CA THR A 304 40.22 -13.02 7.71
C THR A 304 40.65 -14.05 8.76
N MET A 305 41.79 -13.82 9.41
CA MET A 305 42.15 -14.51 10.65
C MET A 305 41.44 -13.83 11.83
N VAL A 306 40.64 -14.60 12.57
CA VAL A 306 40.13 -14.19 13.89
C VAL A 306 41.28 -14.40 14.88
N SER A 307 41.88 -13.31 15.37
CA SER A 307 42.72 -13.34 16.57
C SER A 307 41.90 -12.86 17.75
N SER A 308 41.47 -13.81 18.56
CA SER A 308 41.03 -13.62 19.93
C SER A 308 42.23 -13.24 20.81
N THR A 309 42.18 -12.10 21.50
CA THR A 309 42.99 -11.87 22.71
C THR A 309 42.23 -11.02 23.70
N ALA A 310 42.36 -11.45 24.95
CA ALA A 310 41.59 -11.05 26.11
C ALA A 310 42.04 -9.71 26.71
N GLY A 311 41.09 -9.05 27.37
CA GLY A 311 41.30 -8.24 28.56
C GLY A 311 41.96 -6.87 28.36
N GLN A 312 41.21 -5.81 28.68
CA GLN A 312 41.50 -5.01 29.88
C GLN A 312 40.41 -3.95 30.09
N GLN A 313 39.83 -4.01 31.29
CA GLN A 313 38.87 -3.06 31.84
C GLN A 313 39.65 -2.11 32.74
N TRP A 314 39.57 -0.80 32.47
CA TRP A 314 40.10 0.24 33.36
C TRP A 314 39.02 1.25 33.71
N LEU A 315 38.87 1.43 35.02
CA LEU A 315 37.94 2.30 35.72
C LEU A 315 38.19 3.79 35.41
N PHE A 316 37.14 4.59 35.47
CA PHE A 316 37.23 6.03 35.66
C PHE A 316 36.65 6.39 37.04
N ASP A 317 37.50 6.97 37.88
CA ASP A 317 37.22 7.52 39.21
C ASP A 317 37.17 9.06 39.14
N SER A 318 36.54 9.61 40.17
CA SER A 318 36.03 10.91 40.55
C SER A 318 36.95 12.14 40.42
N GLY A 319 36.31 13.32 40.37
CA GLY A 319 36.93 14.62 40.68
C GLY A 319 35.95 15.79 40.60
N SER A 320 35.42 16.23 41.75
CA SER A 320 34.73 17.52 41.94
C SER A 320 35.71 18.61 42.36
N GLU A 321 35.49 19.89 42.00
CA GLU A 321 35.48 21.02 42.96
C GLU A 321 35.07 22.37 42.34
N ASN A 322 34.05 22.97 42.97
CA ASN A 322 33.87 24.34 43.48
C ASN A 322 34.42 25.60 42.77
N GLY A 323 33.54 26.62 42.75
CA GLY A 323 33.91 28.00 43.11
C GLY A 323 33.11 29.10 42.38
N GLY A 324 32.33 29.92 43.11
CA GLY A 324 31.88 31.21 42.58
C GLY A 324 30.63 31.82 43.19
N GLU A 325 30.82 32.55 44.28
CA GLU A 325 29.84 33.25 45.12
C GLU A 325 29.23 34.53 44.46
N ALA A 326 28.11 34.99 45.03
CA ALA A 326 27.25 36.12 44.62
C ALA A 326 27.93 37.52 44.65
N PRO A 327 27.22 38.63 44.33
CA PRO A 327 26.41 39.28 45.37
C PRO A 327 25.12 40.02 44.93
N HIS A 328 24.35 40.35 45.97
CA HIS A 328 23.18 41.22 46.12
C HIS A 328 23.20 42.61 45.45
N ARG A 329 21.99 43.09 45.08
CA ARG A 329 21.31 44.36 45.47
C ARG A 329 20.29 44.72 44.36
N GLY A 330 19.07 45.18 44.61
CA GLY A 330 18.33 45.53 45.84
C GLY A 330 16.88 45.80 45.48
#